data_AF-M0CGK8-F1
#
_entry.id   AF-M0CGK8-F1
#
_cell.length_a   1.000
_cell.length_b   1.000
_cell.length_c   1.000
_cell.angle_alpha   90.00
_cell.angle_beta   90.00
_cell.angle_gamma   90.00
#
_symmetry.space_group_name_H-M   'P 1'
#
loop_
_entity.id
_entity.type
_entity.pdbx_description
1 polymer ?
#
loop_
_entity_poly.entity_id
_entity_poly.type
_entity_poly.pdbx_seq_one_letter_code
_entity_poly.pdbx_strand_id
1 'polypeptide(L)'
;MGDKAVGGGNRSTAVGAETSADGASSTAVGDGSTASQDDATAVGPEATATATGSVALGNVTASESDTTVVRGGVSGTDDGMVPLGSLENGEWAIGFDSNGDLVARAKDSDGNTGENTLVTT
;
A
#
# COMPACT_ATOMS: atom_id res chain seq x y z
N MET A 1 -14.67 10.89 -14.90
CA MET A 1 -14.20 12.02 -14.07
C MET A 1 -15.30 12.30 -13.07
N GLY A 2 -15.13 11.89 -11.81
CA GLY A 2 -16.16 11.99 -10.78
C GLY A 2 -16.27 13.40 -10.19
N ASP A 3 -17.25 13.61 -9.33
CA ASP A 3 -17.44 14.88 -8.61
C ASP A 3 -16.19 15.17 -7.76
N LYS A 4 -15.52 16.31 -8.02
CA LYS A 4 -14.27 16.74 -7.34
C LYS A 4 -13.02 15.87 -7.55
N ALA A 5 -12.90 15.14 -8.66
CA ALA A 5 -11.62 14.52 -9.02
C ALA A 5 -10.57 15.58 -9.42
N VAL A 6 -9.44 15.62 -8.73
CA VAL A 6 -8.32 16.54 -8.97
C VAL A 6 -7.10 15.75 -9.46
N GLY A 7 -6.71 15.94 -10.72
CA GLY A 7 -5.42 15.48 -11.24
C GLY A 7 -4.43 16.63 -11.28
N GLY A 8 -3.86 16.98 -10.12
CA GLY A 8 -2.97 18.13 -9.96
C GLY A 8 -1.56 17.92 -10.53
N GLY A 9 -1.11 16.67 -10.62
CA GLY A 9 0.22 16.31 -11.08
C GLY A 9 0.39 16.27 -12.60
N ASN A 10 1.62 16.44 -13.07
CA ASN A 10 1.93 16.27 -14.51
C ASN A 10 1.65 14.83 -14.93
N ARG A 11 0.71 14.59 -15.85
CA ARG A 11 0.27 13.23 -16.28
C ARG A 11 -0.39 12.40 -15.18
N SER A 12 -0.93 13.02 -14.15
CA SER A 12 -1.68 12.31 -13.12
C SER A 12 -3.04 11.81 -13.65
N THR A 13 -3.55 10.72 -13.08
CA THR A 13 -4.89 10.18 -13.39
C THR A 13 -5.73 10.12 -12.12
N ALA A 14 -6.87 10.83 -12.07
CA ALA A 14 -7.81 10.80 -10.94
C ALA A 14 -9.21 10.31 -11.39
N VAL A 15 -9.70 9.20 -10.83
CA VAL A 15 -10.97 8.57 -11.21
C VAL A 15 -11.79 8.15 -9.99
N GLY A 16 -12.79 8.95 -9.64
CA GLY A 16 -13.71 8.70 -8.53
C GLY A 16 -14.30 10.01 -8.04
N ALA A 17 -15.22 9.98 -7.09
CA ALA A 17 -15.59 11.21 -6.38
C ALA A 17 -14.56 11.52 -5.29
N GLU A 18 -14.27 12.80 -5.07
CA GLU A 18 -13.35 13.27 -4.03
C GLU A 18 -11.94 12.67 -4.14
N THR A 19 -11.46 12.44 -5.37
CA THR A 19 -10.14 11.86 -5.64
C THR A 19 -9.07 12.92 -5.86
N SER A 20 -7.85 12.69 -5.38
CA SER A 20 -6.71 13.58 -5.57
C SER A 20 -5.49 12.82 -6.08
N ALA A 21 -4.96 13.19 -7.24
CA ALA A 21 -3.71 12.70 -7.80
C ALA A 21 -2.77 13.90 -7.97
N ASP A 22 -2.08 14.28 -6.89
CA ASP A 22 -1.31 15.52 -6.80
C ASP A 22 0.14 15.36 -7.30
N GLY A 23 0.69 14.15 -7.24
CA GLY A 23 2.06 13.88 -7.68
C GLY A 23 2.21 13.74 -9.20
N ALA A 24 3.40 14.03 -9.74
CA ALA A 24 3.71 13.78 -11.15
C ALA A 24 3.61 12.27 -11.47
N SER A 25 3.00 11.92 -12.60
CA SER A 25 2.71 10.54 -13.02
C SER A 25 1.89 9.72 -12.01
N SER A 26 1.25 10.35 -11.04
CA SER A 26 0.47 9.65 -10.01
C SER A 26 -0.88 9.12 -10.53
N THR A 27 -1.42 8.11 -9.88
CA THR A 27 -2.73 7.53 -10.23
C THR A 27 -3.58 7.37 -8.98
N ALA A 28 -4.76 8.00 -8.93
CA ALA A 28 -5.76 7.86 -7.87
C ALA A 28 -7.08 7.33 -8.46
N VAL A 29 -7.56 6.16 -8.03
CA VAL A 29 -8.79 5.55 -8.53
C VAL A 29 -9.64 5.01 -7.38
N GLY A 30 -10.88 5.49 -7.22
CA GLY A 30 -11.81 5.09 -6.16
C GLY A 30 -12.27 6.27 -5.31
N ASP A 31 -13.46 6.21 -4.73
CA ASP A 31 -14.05 7.29 -3.92
C ASP A 31 -13.13 7.71 -2.76
N GLY A 32 -12.75 8.99 -2.68
CA GLY A 32 -11.85 9.50 -1.63
C GLY A 32 -10.36 9.11 -1.76
N SER A 33 -9.94 8.50 -2.87
CA SER A 33 -8.53 8.10 -3.05
C SER A 33 -7.58 9.29 -3.25
N THR A 34 -6.38 9.21 -2.67
CA THR A 34 -5.36 10.27 -2.66
C THR A 34 -3.98 9.69 -3.02
N ALA A 35 -3.35 10.20 -4.07
CA ALA A 35 -1.96 9.94 -4.45
C ALA A 35 -1.19 11.27 -4.41
N SER A 36 -0.51 11.55 -3.29
CA SER A 36 0.06 12.87 -3.01
C SER A 36 1.46 13.10 -3.58
N GLN A 37 2.19 12.03 -3.90
CA GLN A 37 3.61 12.09 -4.31
C GLN A 37 3.86 11.59 -5.72
N ASP A 38 5.02 11.94 -6.28
CA ASP A 38 5.45 11.53 -7.62
C ASP A 38 5.49 10.00 -7.74
N ASP A 39 5.04 9.49 -8.88
CA ASP A 39 4.91 8.06 -9.21
C ASP A 39 4.04 7.25 -8.21
N ALA A 40 3.28 7.91 -7.33
CA ALA A 40 2.42 7.24 -6.36
C ALA A 40 1.13 6.69 -7.02
N THR A 41 0.69 5.50 -6.63
CA THR A 41 -0.52 4.86 -7.15
C THR A 41 -1.45 4.48 -6.00
N ALA A 42 -2.62 5.12 -5.90
CA ALA A 42 -3.69 4.82 -4.96
C ALA A 42 -4.92 4.27 -5.70
N VAL A 43 -5.28 3.01 -5.49
CA VAL A 43 -6.40 2.37 -6.17
C VAL A 43 -7.30 1.67 -5.14
N GLY A 44 -8.48 2.21 -4.88
CA GLY A 44 -9.46 1.72 -3.92
C GLY A 44 -10.20 2.89 -3.24
N PRO A 45 -11.37 2.64 -2.61
CA PRO A 45 -12.03 3.67 -1.82
C PRO A 45 -11.15 4.07 -0.62
N GLU A 46 -10.93 5.38 -0.44
CA GLU A 46 -10.06 5.99 0.59
C GLU A 46 -8.60 5.50 0.57
N ALA A 47 -8.12 4.95 -0.55
CA ALA A 47 -6.72 4.59 -0.73
C ALA A 47 -5.83 5.85 -0.65
N THR A 48 -4.74 5.82 0.12
CA THR A 48 -3.85 6.98 0.31
C THR A 48 -2.40 6.59 0.07
N ALA A 49 -1.75 7.12 -0.96
CA ALA A 49 -0.34 6.93 -1.26
C ALA A 49 0.41 8.26 -1.08
N THR A 50 1.18 8.39 0.00
CA THR A 50 1.81 9.66 0.43
C THR A 50 3.33 9.67 0.30
N ALA A 51 3.92 8.62 -0.27
CA ALA A 51 5.35 8.51 -0.50
C ALA A 51 5.67 8.35 -1.99
N THR A 52 6.86 8.78 -2.40
CA THR A 52 7.29 8.71 -3.80
C THR A 52 7.40 7.26 -4.24
N GLY A 53 6.78 6.91 -5.37
CA GLY A 53 6.73 5.54 -5.89
C GLY A 53 5.90 4.55 -5.06
N SER A 54 5.16 5.00 -4.04
CA SER A 54 4.36 4.08 -3.21
C SER A 54 3.08 3.64 -3.93
N VAL A 55 2.66 2.40 -3.66
CA VAL A 55 1.44 1.83 -4.25
C VAL A 55 0.49 1.41 -3.13
N ALA A 56 -0.64 2.08 -3.01
CA ALA A 56 -1.74 1.76 -2.11
C ALA A 56 -2.88 1.10 -2.91
N LEU A 57 -3.14 -0.19 -2.70
CA LEU A 57 -4.26 -0.92 -3.31
C LEU A 57 -5.27 -1.35 -2.23
N GLY A 58 -6.51 -0.90 -2.38
CA GLY A 58 -7.61 -1.07 -1.42
C GLY A 58 -7.81 0.14 -0.50
N ASN A 59 -8.60 -0.02 0.56
CA ASN A 59 -8.81 1.00 1.59
C ASN A 59 -7.61 1.03 2.55
N VAL A 60 -6.49 1.62 2.12
CA VAL A 60 -5.16 1.52 2.78
C VAL A 60 -4.37 2.81 2.68
N THR A 61 -3.38 2.99 3.56
CA THR A 61 -2.45 4.12 3.51
C THR A 61 -1.02 3.61 3.34
N ALA A 62 -0.32 4.04 2.29
CA ALA A 62 1.08 3.77 1.99
C ALA A 62 1.93 5.02 2.23
N SER A 63 2.55 5.10 3.42
CA SER A 63 3.35 6.25 3.87
C SER A 63 4.86 6.11 3.69
N GLU A 64 5.34 4.95 3.24
CA GLU A 64 6.77 4.67 3.06
C GLU A 64 7.13 4.60 1.57
N SER A 65 8.29 5.16 1.19
CA SER A 65 8.77 5.11 -0.20
C SER A 65 9.11 3.66 -0.56
N ASP A 66 8.86 3.26 -1.82
CA ASP A 66 8.99 1.87 -2.32
C ASP A 66 8.05 0.81 -1.70
N THR A 67 7.10 1.17 -0.83
CA THR A 67 6.17 0.19 -0.25
C THR A 67 4.92 0.00 -1.12
N THR A 68 4.67 -1.23 -1.56
CA THR A 68 3.37 -1.66 -2.10
C THR A 68 2.50 -2.16 -0.95
N VAL A 69 1.56 -1.34 -0.48
CA VAL A 69 0.56 -1.75 0.52
C VAL A 69 -0.65 -2.30 -0.23
N VAL A 70 -0.81 -3.62 -0.23
CA VAL A 70 -2.06 -4.30 -0.59
C VAL A 70 -2.68 -4.78 0.72
N ARG A 71 -3.74 -4.14 1.22
CA ARG A 71 -4.49 -4.75 2.36
C ARG A 71 -5.47 -5.78 1.80
N GLY A 72 -5.59 -6.98 2.38
CA GLY A 72 -5.75 -7.32 3.80
C GLY A 72 -4.74 -6.76 4.83
N GLY A 73 -5.23 -5.86 5.69
CA GLY A 73 -4.84 -5.67 7.09
C GLY A 73 -3.38 -5.69 7.54
N VAL A 74 -2.42 -5.09 6.86
CA VAL A 74 -1.04 -4.97 7.40
C VAL A 74 -0.69 -3.54 7.75
N SER A 75 -0.43 -3.32 9.04
CA SER A 75 0.20 -2.13 9.59
C SER A 75 1.56 -2.55 10.12
N GLY A 76 2.65 -1.96 9.63
CA GLY A 76 4.02 -2.25 10.11
C GLY A 76 4.82 -3.26 9.28
N THR A 77 4.74 -3.20 7.94
CA THR A 77 5.74 -3.86 7.10
C THR A 77 7.04 -3.08 7.19
N ASP A 78 8.09 -3.69 7.72
CA ASP A 78 9.46 -3.15 7.59
C ASP A 78 9.84 -3.09 6.09
N ASP A 79 10.81 -2.23 5.78
CA ASP A 79 11.36 -1.95 4.44
C ASP A 79 11.34 -3.17 3.49
N GLY A 80 10.43 -3.15 2.52
CA GLY A 80 10.43 -4.09 1.40
C GLY A 80 9.51 -5.32 1.53
N MET A 81 8.70 -5.45 2.58
CA MET A 81 7.70 -6.53 2.62
C MET A 81 6.46 -6.23 1.76
N VAL A 82 6.11 -7.13 0.84
CA VAL A 82 4.84 -7.11 0.07
C VAL A 82 3.82 -8.07 0.68
N PRO A 83 2.83 -7.59 1.44
CA PRO A 83 1.91 -8.46 2.16
C PRO A 83 0.75 -8.92 1.27
N LEU A 84 0.51 -10.23 1.23
CA LEU A 84 -0.54 -10.86 0.41
C LEU A 84 -1.73 -11.38 1.23
N GLY A 85 -1.81 -11.03 2.52
CA GLY A 85 -2.95 -11.36 3.37
C GLY A 85 -2.74 -11.00 4.84
N SER A 86 -3.85 -10.70 5.51
CA SER A 86 -3.94 -10.50 6.95
C SER A 86 -5.25 -11.08 7.47
N LEU A 87 -5.19 -11.84 8.56
CA LEU A 87 -6.38 -12.31 9.29
C LEU A 87 -6.83 -11.26 10.31
N GLU A 88 -8.08 -11.36 10.75
CA GLU A 88 -8.97 -10.40 11.45
C GLU A 88 -8.37 -9.44 12.51
N ASN A 89 -7.12 -9.65 12.94
CA ASN A 89 -6.42 -8.85 13.95
C ASN A 89 -5.14 -8.14 13.44
N GLY A 90 -4.74 -8.30 12.17
CA GLY A 90 -3.51 -7.68 11.67
C GLY A 90 -2.21 -8.43 12.03
N GLU A 91 -2.32 -9.63 12.59
CA GLU A 91 -1.22 -10.29 13.32
C GLU A 91 -0.38 -11.27 12.50
N TRP A 92 -0.80 -11.58 11.28
CA TRP A 92 -0.11 -12.49 10.38
C TRP A 92 0.01 -11.87 9.00
N ALA A 93 1.23 -11.85 8.46
CA ALA A 93 1.52 -11.37 7.11
C ALA A 93 2.40 -12.39 6.40
N ILE A 94 1.98 -12.80 5.20
CA ILE A 94 2.85 -13.50 4.25
C ILE A 94 3.29 -12.50 3.18
N GLY A 95 4.57 -12.48 2.82
CA GLY A 95 5.09 -11.57 1.81
C GLY A 95 6.43 -12.02 1.25
N PHE A 96 7.05 -11.13 0.49
CA PHE A 96 8.43 -11.24 0.03
C PHE A 96 9.28 -10.18 0.71
N ASP A 97 10.52 -10.47 1.07
CA ASP A 97 11.47 -9.45 1.53
C ASP A 97 12.16 -8.72 0.36
N SER A 98 13.06 -7.78 0.68
CA SER A 98 13.83 -7.02 -0.31
C SER A 98 14.84 -7.86 -1.12
N ASN A 99 15.11 -9.10 -0.70
CA ASN A 99 15.93 -10.07 -1.43
C ASN A 99 15.09 -11.00 -2.32
N GLY A 100 13.76 -10.91 -2.24
CA GLY A 100 12.82 -11.75 -2.99
C GLY A 100 12.50 -13.09 -2.31
N ASP A 101 12.90 -13.28 -1.06
CA ASP A 101 12.59 -14.48 -0.28
C ASP A 101 11.18 -14.41 0.29
N LEU A 102 10.49 -15.55 0.33
CA LEU A 102 9.17 -15.66 0.96
C LEU A 102 9.31 -15.58 2.48
N VAL A 103 8.63 -14.61 3.09
CA VAL A 103 8.65 -14.31 4.52
C VAL A 103 7.25 -14.41 5.10
N ALA A 104 7.12 -15.06 6.26
CA ALA A 104 5.88 -15.10 7.01
C ALA A 104 6.13 -14.57 8.43
N ARG A 105 5.36 -13.56 8.84
CA ARG A 105 5.40 -12.98 10.19
C ARG A 105 4.12 -13.28 10.95
N ALA A 106 4.26 -13.55 12.24
CA ALA A 106 3.20 -14.06 13.10
C ALA A 106 3.35 -13.54 14.53
N LYS A 107 2.30 -13.00 15.15
CA LYS A 107 2.30 -12.81 16.61
C LYS A 107 1.89 -14.10 17.32
N ASP A 108 2.66 -14.50 18.33
CA ASP A 108 2.25 -15.54 19.28
C ASP A 108 1.16 -15.03 20.25
N SER A 109 0.59 -15.92 21.06
CA SER A 109 -0.44 -15.58 22.05
C SER A 109 0.02 -14.60 23.14
N ASP A 110 1.33 -14.38 23.24
CA ASP A 110 1.97 -13.45 24.17
C ASP A 110 2.28 -12.09 23.51
N GLY A 111 2.02 -11.95 22.20
CA GLY A 111 2.21 -10.75 21.40
C GLY A 111 3.57 -10.62 20.72
N ASN A 112 4.45 -11.63 20.79
CA ASN A 112 5.77 -11.60 20.16
C ASN A 112 5.67 -11.95 18.68
N THR A 113 6.31 -11.14 17.82
CA THR A 113 6.41 -11.41 16.38
C THR A 113 7.53 -12.41 16.08
N GLY A 114 7.18 -13.59 15.56
CA GLY A 114 8.12 -14.54 14.97
C GLY A 114 8.19 -14.39 13.45
N GLU A 115 9.40 -14.51 12.89
CA GLU A 115 9.66 -14.51 11.44
C GLU A 115 10.03 -15.93 10.98
N ASN A 116 9.42 -16.39 9.88
CA ASN A 116 9.81 -17.62 9.20
C ASN A 116 10.06 -17.31 7.73
N THR A 117 11.32 -17.45 7.29
CA THR A 117 11.76 -17.19 5.92
C THR A 117 11.99 -18.49 5.18
N LEU A 118 11.26 -18.71 4.08
CA LEU A 118 11.57 -19.74 3.12
C LEU A 118 12.62 -19.19 2.15
N VAL A 119 13.89 -19.47 2.45
CA VAL A 119 15.01 -19.20 1.53
C VAL A 119 15.04 -20.30 0.48
N THR A 120 14.85 -19.93 -0.80
CA THR A 120 15.06 -20.85 -1.91
C THR A 120 16.54 -20.79 -2.33
N THR A 121 17.17 -21.94 -2.56
CA THR A 121 18.62 -22.05 -2.89
C THR A 121 18.86 -22.05 -4.39
#